data_AF-A0A658NP30-F1
#
_entry.id   AF-A0A658NP30-F1
#
_cell.length_a   1.000
_cell.length_b   1.000
_cell.length_c   1.000
_cell.angle_alpha   90.00
_cell.angle_beta   90.00
_cell.angle_gamma   90.00
#
_symmetry.space_group_name_H-M   'P 1'
#
loop_
_entity.id
_entity.type
_entity.pdbx_description
1 polymer ?
#
loop_
_entity_poly.entity_id
_entity_poly.type
_entity_poly.pdbx_seq_one_letter_code
_entity_poly.pdbx_strand_id
1 'polypeptide(L)'
;GVEQYHQLKDRLADSHISACYSSDLTRCRIGAGIICQQFGIAPTFRSELREVNIGGWESLTWQEIQSRWPEEWQARLNDLVNYRVPQGENLLD
;
A
#
# COMPACT_ATOMS: atom_id res chain seq x y z
N GLY A 1 7.39 11.14 -5.89
CA GLY A 1 6.14 11.00 -5.12
C GLY A 1 5.04 11.80 -5.76
N VAL A 2 4.71 12.97 -5.23
CA VAL A 2 3.55 13.79 -5.67
C VAL A 2 3.57 14.10 -7.17
N GLU A 3 4.72 14.49 -7.72
CA GLU A 3 4.88 14.76 -9.16
C GLU A 3 4.44 13.58 -10.04
N GLN A 4 4.67 12.34 -9.59
CA GLN A 4 4.25 11.15 -10.34
C GLN A 4 2.73 11.04 -10.40
N TYR A 5 1.99 11.54 -9.41
CA TYR A 5 0.53 11.59 -9.47
C TYR A 5 0.03 12.65 -10.46
N HIS A 6 0.72 13.78 -10.60
CA HIS A 6 0.40 14.78 -11.63
C HIS A 6 0.64 14.21 -13.05
N GLN A 7 1.78 13.55 -13.26
CA GLN A 7 2.06 12.88 -14.53
C GLN A 7 1.05 11.77 -14.83
N LEU A 8 0.64 10.99 -13.82
CA LEU A 8 -0.37 9.95 -13.98
C LEU A 8 -1.75 10.55 -14.29
N LYS A 9 -2.11 11.65 -13.62
CA LYS A 9 -3.33 12.41 -13.90
C LYS A 9 -3.36 12.81 -15.38
N ASP A 10 -2.30 13.43 -15.90
CA ASP A 10 -2.24 13.86 -17.30
C ASP A 10 -2.32 12.67 -18.27
N ARG A 11 -1.66 11.55 -17.95
CA ARG A 11 -1.73 10.31 -18.75
C ARG A 11 -3.13 9.69 -18.80
N LEU A 12 -3.96 9.94 -17.80
CA LEU A 12 -5.32 9.40 -17.72
C LEU A 12 -6.37 10.37 -18.28
N ALA A 13 -5.99 11.55 -18.78
CA ALA A 13 -6.93 12.60 -19.18
C ALA A 13 -7.99 12.13 -20.20
N ASP A 14 -7.60 11.29 -21.15
CA ASP A 14 -8.51 10.77 -22.19
C ASP A 14 -9.25 9.48 -21.78
N SER A 15 -9.06 9.01 -20.54
CA SER A 15 -9.70 7.79 -20.04
C SER A 15 -11.08 8.08 -19.46
N HIS A 16 -12.04 7.18 -19.70
CA HIS A 16 -13.33 7.24 -19.02
C HIS A 16 -13.25 6.56 -17.64
N ILE A 17 -12.96 7.34 -16.60
CA ILE A 17 -12.91 6.86 -15.22
C ILE A 17 -14.22 7.18 -14.50
N SER A 18 -15.01 6.14 -14.20
CA SER A 18 -16.30 6.29 -13.53
C SER A 18 -16.21 6.19 -12.00
N ALA A 19 -15.14 5.62 -11.46
CA ALA A 19 -14.96 5.43 -10.02
C ALA A 19 -13.47 5.35 -9.63
N CYS A 20 -13.17 5.70 -8.37
CA CYS A 20 -11.86 5.51 -7.78
C CYS A 20 -12.00 4.85 -6.40
N TYR A 21 -11.29 3.75 -6.20
CA TYR A 21 -11.13 3.08 -4.91
C TYR A 21 -9.67 3.15 -4.51
N SER A 22 -9.41 3.47 -3.26
CA SER A 22 -8.05 3.64 -2.76
C SER A 22 -7.96 3.26 -1.30
N SER A 23 -6.77 2.87 -0.85
CA SER A 23 -6.47 2.80 0.56
C SER A 23 -6.71 4.15 1.22
N ASP A 24 -7.14 4.12 2.47
CA ASP A 24 -7.34 5.31 3.29
C ASP A 24 -6.04 5.83 3.94
N LEU A 25 -4.88 5.27 3.61
CA LEU A 25 -3.56 5.76 4.01
C LEU A 25 -3.28 7.12 3.36
N THR A 26 -2.65 8.04 4.11
CA THR A 26 -2.38 9.42 3.67
C THR A 26 -1.72 9.50 2.29
N ARG A 27 -0.73 8.65 2.02
CA ARG A 27 -0.02 8.58 0.73
C ARG A 27 -0.96 8.26 -0.46
N CYS A 28 -1.98 7.43 -0.22
CA CYS A 28 -2.97 7.00 -1.19
C CYS A 28 -4.08 8.05 -1.34
N ARG A 29 -4.48 8.70 -0.24
CA ARG A 29 -5.41 9.84 -0.25
C ARG A 29 -4.91 11.00 -1.10
N ILE A 30 -3.63 11.36 -0.97
CA ILE A 30 -3.01 12.44 -1.74
C ILE A 30 -3.10 12.15 -3.24
N GLY A 31 -2.67 10.96 -3.67
CA GLY A 31 -2.69 10.58 -5.09
C GLY A 31 -4.11 10.50 -5.65
N ALA A 32 -5.03 9.88 -4.92
CA ALA A 32 -6.43 9.78 -5.31
C ALA A 32 -7.07 11.17 -5.45
N GLY A 33 -6.80 12.11 -4.54
CA GLY A 33 -7.28 13.49 -4.65
C GLY A 33 -6.79 14.20 -5.91
N ILE A 34 -5.48 14.10 -6.21
CA ILE A 34 -4.88 14.72 -7.41
C ILE A 34 -5.49 14.17 -8.70
N ILE A 35 -5.62 12.84 -8.78
CA ILE A 35 -6.08 12.17 -10.00
C ILE A 35 -7.58 12.37 -10.19
N CYS A 36 -8.38 12.23 -9.13
CA CYS A 36 -9.83 12.24 -9.23
C CYS A 36 -10.42 13.63 -9.48
N GLN A 37 -9.70 14.68 -9.09
CA GLN A 37 -10.15 16.06 -9.28
C GLN A 37 -10.51 16.37 -10.74
N GLN A 38 -9.74 15.87 -11.72
CA GLN A 38 -10.02 16.14 -13.13
C GLN A 38 -11.25 15.41 -13.68
N PHE A 39 -11.62 14.28 -13.05
CA PHE A 39 -12.78 13.48 -13.45
C PHE A 39 -14.05 13.88 -12.71
N GLY A 40 -13.96 14.82 -11.75
CA GLY A 40 -15.10 15.21 -10.91
C GLY A 40 -15.63 14.08 -10.01
N ILE A 41 -14.81 13.06 -9.76
CA ILE A 41 -15.19 11.89 -8.94
C ILE A 41 -14.65 12.03 -7.52
N ALA A 42 -15.42 11.57 -6.53
CA ALA A 42 -14.95 11.45 -5.15
C ALA A 42 -14.34 10.05 -4.94
N PRO A 43 -13.08 9.93 -4.49
CA PRO A 43 -12.50 8.64 -4.16
C PRO A 43 -13.26 7.96 -3.01
N THR A 44 -13.52 6.66 -3.15
CA THR A 44 -14.02 5.82 -2.05
C THR A 44 -12.83 5.16 -1.35
N PHE A 45 -12.64 5.49 -0.08
CA PHE A 45 -11.56 4.94 0.71
C PHE A 45 -11.97 3.63 1.39
N ARG A 46 -11.09 2.63 1.30
CA ARG A 46 -11.30 1.25 1.77
C ARG A 46 -10.10 0.82 2.60
N SER A 47 -10.32 0.46 3.87
CA SER A 47 -9.25 -0.07 4.73
C SER A 47 -8.73 -1.42 4.24
N GLU A 48 -9.56 -2.16 3.52
CA GLU A 48 -9.27 -3.45 2.88
C GLU A 48 -8.26 -3.32 1.72
N LEU A 49 -7.96 -2.09 1.27
CA LEU A 49 -6.95 -1.80 0.26
C LEU A 49 -5.63 -1.31 0.87
N ARG A 50 -5.48 -1.33 2.21
CA ARG A 50 -4.21 -1.02 2.88
C ARG A 50 -3.15 -2.06 2.50
N GLU A 51 -1.91 -1.61 2.52
CA GLU A 51 -0.76 -2.53 2.45
C GLU A 51 -0.77 -3.45 3.67
N VAL A 52 -0.27 -4.67 3.51
CA VAL A 52 -0.11 -5.63 4.60
C VAL A 52 0.58 -4.98 5.80
N ASN A 53 -0.03 -5.08 6.97
CA ASN A 53 0.55 -4.62 8.22
C ASN A 53 1.74 -5.52 8.61
N ILE A 54 2.95 -5.00 8.46
CA ILE A 54 4.18 -5.71 8.85
C ILE A 54 4.53 -5.52 10.34
N GLY A 55 3.63 -4.97 11.15
CA GLY A 55 3.71 -4.95 12.61
C GLY A 55 5.06 -4.49 13.16
N GLY A 56 5.68 -5.33 13.99
CA GLY A 56 6.97 -5.04 14.62
C GLY A 56 8.15 -4.86 13.66
N TRP A 57 7.95 -5.07 12.36
CA TRP A 57 8.95 -4.78 11.32
C TRP A 57 8.74 -3.43 10.63
N GLU A 58 7.70 -2.68 10.99
CA GLU A 58 7.53 -1.33 10.49
C GLU A 58 8.74 -0.45 10.79
N SER A 59 9.07 0.42 9.83
CA SER A 59 10.22 1.34 9.91
C SER A 59 11.60 0.68 10.00
N LEU A 60 11.71 -0.64 9.80
CA LEU A 60 12.98 -1.34 9.69
C LEU A 60 13.31 -1.64 8.24
N THR A 61 14.59 -1.57 7.91
CA THR A 61 15.12 -2.07 6.64
C THR A 61 15.15 -3.59 6.65
N TRP A 62 15.18 -4.20 5.46
CA TRP A 62 15.27 -5.66 5.33
C TRP A 62 16.56 -6.20 5.96
N GLN A 63 17.66 -5.45 5.89
CA GLN A 63 18.93 -5.81 6.52
C GLN A 63 18.83 -5.84 8.04
N GLU A 64 18.14 -4.87 8.65
CA GLU A 64 17.91 -4.86 10.09
C GLU A 64 17.02 -6.03 10.53
N ILE A 65 15.97 -6.34 9.78
CA ILE A 65 15.10 -7.49 10.06
C ILE A 65 15.89 -8.79 9.98
N GLN A 66 16.65 -9.00 8.89
CA GLN A 66 17.50 -10.18 8.70
C GLN A 66 18.56 -10.33 9.80
N SER A 67 19.12 -9.23 10.28
CA SER A 67 20.15 -9.25 11.32
C SER A 67 19.56 -9.50 12.72
N ARG A 68 18.36 -8.99 13.00
CA ARG A 68 17.70 -9.11 14.31
C ARG A 68 16.90 -10.41 14.46
N TRP A 69 16.30 -10.89 13.37
CA TRP A 69 15.38 -12.02 13.32
C TRP A 69 15.61 -12.88 12.07
N PRO A 70 16.79 -13.53 11.95
CA PRO A 70 17.13 -14.33 10.77
C PRO A 70 16.21 -15.54 10.59
N GLU A 71 15.79 -16.18 11.68
CA GLU A 71 14.92 -17.37 11.64
C GLU A 71 13.50 -16.99 11.21
N GLU A 72 12.95 -15.92 11.76
CA GLU A 72 11.64 -15.36 11.42
C GLU A 72 11.60 -14.84 9.99
N TRP A 73 12.69 -14.20 9.55
CA TRP A 73 12.84 -13.80 8.16
C TRP A 73 12.80 -15.02 7.23
N GLN A 74 13.54 -16.07 7.55
CA GLN A 74 13.53 -17.30 6.77
C GLN A 74 12.17 -18.02 6.81
N ALA A 75 11.52 -18.05 7.98
CA ALA A 75 10.19 -18.62 8.14
C ALA A 75 9.16 -17.88 7.26
N ARG A 76 9.22 -16.55 7.21
CA ARG A 76 8.39 -15.75 6.29
C ARG A 76 8.65 -16.06 4.82
N LEU A 77 9.92 -16.22 4.42
CA LEU A 77 10.26 -16.57 3.04
C LEU A 77 9.80 -17.99 2.67
N ASN A 78 9.83 -18.91 3.62
CA ASN A 78 9.35 -20.27 3.42
C ASN A 78 7.83 -20.35 3.28
N ASP A 79 7.09 -19.43 3.91
CA ASP A 79 5.62 -19.39 3.85
C ASP A 79 5.09 -17.95 3.90
N LEU A 80 5.17 -17.26 2.76
CA LEU A 80 4.70 -15.87 2.63
C LEU A 80 3.19 -15.71 2.89
N VAL A 81 2.40 -16.77 2.69
CA VAL A 81 0.94 -16.71 2.78
C VAL A 81 0.48 -16.80 4.22
N ASN A 82 1.00 -17.78 4.97
CA ASN A 82 0.51 -18.05 6.31
C ASN A 82 1.35 -17.40 7.41
N TYR A 83 2.62 -17.08 7.16
CA TYR A 83 3.48 -16.50 8.17
C TYR A 83 2.98 -15.12 8.62
N ARG A 84 2.64 -15.02 9.91
CA ARG A 84 2.21 -13.78 10.53
C ARG A 84 3.39 -13.06 11.16
N VAL A 85 3.63 -11.83 10.72
CA VAL A 85 4.65 -10.97 11.33
C VAL A 85 4.20 -10.60 12.76
N PRO A 86 5.10 -10.54 13.77
CA PRO A 86 4.72 -10.15 15.12
C PRO A 86 3.96 -8.81 15.14
N GLN A 87 2.78 -8.79 15.77
CA GLN A 87 1.87 -7.63 15.81
C GLN A 87 1.36 -7.16 14.44
N GLY A 88 1.47 -8.00 13.40
CA GLY A 88 1.04 -7.71 12.04
C GLY A 88 0.08 -8.76 11.47
N GLU A 89 -0.03 -8.74 10.15
CA GLU A 89 -0.94 -9.56 9.34
C GLU A 89 -0.18 -10.68 8.60
N ASN A 90 -0.93 -11.67 8.13
CA ASN A 90 -0.52 -12.55 7.04
C ASN A 90 -1.37 -12.26 5.78
N LEU A 91 -1.17 -12.98 4.67
CA LEU A 91 -1.90 -12.69 3.41
C LEU A 91 -3.36 -13.18 3.40
N LEU A 92 -3.82 -13.80 4.48
CA LEU A 92 -5.18 -14.33 4.61
C LEU A 92 -6.07 -13.49 5.53
N ASP A 93 -5.50 -12.49 6.22
CA ASP A 93 -6.24 -11.47 6.94
C ASP A 93 -6.90 -10.46 5.98
#